data_AF-A0A535QTE8-F1
#
_entry.id   AF-A0A535QTE8-F1
#
_cell.length_a   1.000
_cell.length_b   1.000
_cell.length_c   1.000
_cell.angle_alpha   90.00
_cell.angle_beta   90.00
_cell.angle_gamma   90.00
#
_symmetry.space_group_name_H-M   'P 1'
#
loop_
_entity.id
_entity.type
_entity.pdbx_description
1 polymer ?
#
loop_
_entity_poly.entity_id
_entity_poly.type
_entity_poly.pdbx_seq_one_letter_code
_entity_poly.pdbx_strand_id
1 'polypeptide(L)'
;MRRQLLSIVGALGLVLGLISSGVAAQEVNSSSSAGAGNGDTQCSGTFEPTTGICTISQTTLTEDHSAVCIENNVPGGVEGCVIIQTSGSGFNNRAVVVQRYHENQGPNQTPCPTTQSGTQCATQTVTITQTATDAGSNFASVTQKTDQKLEPNTNGDQNQQDDQEVTITQTSDSGQNQADLDQSSKQNAISNTTANQTQMSTEHGDITQFSSGLSTASANQDQDQRLAGNGSQTQQIDPRCCTTQVSNPDDVFTIKQNANQQAESAGAFQESSTVGECDSAGHCTIDQTATQNGASATTHTDCTPGSFCGNEITCSGGGEAGANTCVSRPIGDAPVAARSTNPAVALRDGAYQASAGISVFPAARSAPLTAILT
;
A
#
# COMPACT_ATOMS: atom_id res chain seq x y z
N MET A 1 3.28 26.30 13.33
CA MET A 1 2.46 25.06 13.24
C MET A 1 1.00 25.38 12.89
N ARG A 2 0.69 25.71 11.62
CA ARG A 2 -0.69 26.04 11.20
C ARG A 2 -1.00 25.67 9.73
N ARG A 3 -0.34 24.63 9.19
CA ARG A 3 -0.42 24.26 7.75
C ARG A 3 -0.91 22.85 7.41
N GLN A 4 -1.23 21.99 8.38
CA GLN A 4 -1.58 20.58 8.09
C GLN A 4 -3.10 20.27 7.97
N LEU A 5 -3.99 21.25 8.09
CA LEU A 5 -5.45 21.00 8.04
C LEU A 5 -6.11 21.17 6.65
N LEU A 6 -5.34 21.44 5.60
CA LEU A 6 -5.88 21.65 4.24
C LEU A 6 -5.77 20.42 3.31
N SER A 7 -5.05 19.35 3.71
CA SER A 7 -4.83 18.19 2.83
C SER A 7 -6.08 17.30 2.66
N ILE A 8 -6.82 17.07 3.75
CA ILE A 8 -7.92 16.07 3.77
C ILE A 8 -9.20 16.58 3.07
N VAL A 9 -9.43 17.89 3.00
CA VAL A 9 -10.56 18.48 2.27
C VAL A 9 -10.32 18.43 0.75
N GLY A 10 -9.05 18.39 0.31
CA GLY A 10 -8.67 18.25 -1.09
C GLY A 10 -9.02 16.88 -1.68
N ALA A 11 -8.72 15.79 -0.96
CA ALA A 11 -9.01 14.43 -1.42
C ALA A 11 -10.51 14.15 -1.59
N LEU A 12 -11.36 14.67 -0.67
CA LEU A 12 -12.82 14.59 -0.80
C LEU A 12 -13.38 15.52 -1.88
N GLY A 13 -12.74 16.66 -2.16
CA GLY A 13 -13.10 17.55 -3.26
C GLY A 13 -12.70 17.01 -4.65
N LEU A 14 -11.61 16.25 -4.73
CA LEU A 14 -11.12 15.62 -5.97
C LEU A 14 -12.06 14.51 -6.46
N VAL A 15 -12.69 13.77 -5.54
CA VAL A 15 -13.70 12.75 -5.88
C VAL A 15 -14.96 13.36 -6.52
N LEU A 16 -15.31 14.61 -6.19
CA LEU A 16 -16.44 15.32 -6.80
C LEU A 16 -16.06 16.05 -8.10
N GLY A 17 -14.80 16.47 -8.26
CA GLY A 17 -14.31 17.15 -9.47
C GLY A 17 -14.11 16.22 -10.67
N LEU A 18 -13.75 14.95 -10.46
CA LEU A 18 -13.53 13.96 -11.52
C LEU A 18 -14.82 13.51 -12.26
N ILE A 19 -15.99 13.96 -11.82
CA ILE A 19 -17.28 13.61 -12.44
C ILE A 19 -17.74 14.71 -13.42
N SER A 20 -17.02 15.83 -13.55
CA SER A 20 -17.51 17.02 -14.28
C SER A 20 -17.06 17.17 -15.74
N SER A 21 -16.29 16.24 -16.33
CA SER A 21 -15.90 16.30 -17.75
C SER A 21 -16.57 15.21 -18.59
N GLY A 22 -17.86 15.41 -18.86
CA GLY A 22 -18.48 15.11 -20.17
C GLY A 22 -18.51 13.66 -20.65
N VAL A 23 -19.21 12.76 -19.94
CA VAL A 23 -19.89 11.60 -20.56
C VAL A 23 -21.23 11.44 -19.86
N ALA A 24 -22.32 11.35 -20.61
CA ALA A 24 -23.63 11.03 -20.06
C ALA A 24 -23.65 9.55 -19.64
N ALA A 25 -23.09 9.25 -18.46
CA ALA A 25 -23.22 7.94 -17.84
C ALA A 25 -24.63 7.81 -17.26
N GLN A 26 -25.35 6.82 -17.77
CA GLN A 26 -26.65 6.41 -17.27
C GLN A 26 -26.51 6.01 -15.79
N GLU A 27 -27.30 6.66 -14.94
CA GLU A 27 -27.41 6.39 -13.51
C GLU A 27 -27.82 4.91 -13.31
N VAL A 28 -26.84 4.03 -13.06
CA VAL A 28 -27.11 2.71 -12.54
C VAL A 28 -27.63 2.91 -11.12
N ASN A 29 -28.94 2.78 -11.00
CA ASN A 29 -29.72 2.89 -9.79
C ASN A 29 -29.39 1.73 -8.82
N SER A 30 -28.17 1.71 -8.29
CA SER A 30 -27.74 0.84 -7.20
C SER A 30 -28.07 1.54 -5.89
N SER A 31 -29.30 1.29 -5.43
CA SER A 31 -29.80 1.45 -4.06
C SER A 31 -28.87 2.13 -3.04
N SER A 32 -29.18 3.40 -2.75
CA SER A 32 -29.02 4.11 -1.46
C SER A 32 -27.92 3.64 -0.51
N SER A 33 -26.78 4.33 -0.49
CA SER A 33 -25.94 4.42 0.70
C SER A 33 -26.17 5.76 1.39
N ALA A 34 -27.01 5.75 2.42
CA ALA A 34 -26.99 6.80 3.43
C ALA A 34 -25.57 6.85 4.05
N GLY A 35 -25.06 8.04 4.34
CA GLY A 35 -23.66 8.27 4.70
C GLY A 35 -23.12 7.30 5.75
N ALA A 36 -21.99 6.68 5.43
CA ALA A 36 -21.26 5.81 6.34
C ALA A 36 -20.96 6.55 7.66
N GLY A 37 -21.49 6.03 8.76
CA GLY A 37 -21.11 6.43 10.10
C GLY A 37 -19.70 5.93 10.46
N ASN A 38 -19.24 6.27 11.67
CA ASN A 38 -18.05 5.63 12.22
C ASN A 38 -18.33 4.15 12.48
N GLY A 39 -17.49 3.25 11.93
CA GLY A 39 -17.64 1.80 12.05
C GLY A 39 -18.37 1.12 10.87
N ASP A 40 -18.75 1.87 9.84
CA ASP A 40 -19.44 1.31 8.67
C ASP A 40 -18.45 0.92 7.57
N THR A 41 -18.59 -0.30 7.05
CA THR A 41 -17.99 -0.73 5.78
C THR A 41 -19.01 -0.53 4.66
N GLN A 42 -18.66 0.25 3.65
CA GLN A 42 -19.46 0.45 2.45
C GLN A 42 -18.76 -0.15 1.24
N CYS A 43 -19.37 -1.19 0.68
CA CYS A 43 -19.01 -1.78 -0.60
C CYS A 43 -20.07 -1.42 -1.63
N SER A 44 -19.71 -0.68 -2.68
CA SER A 44 -20.61 -0.41 -3.82
C SER A 44 -20.22 -1.29 -5.00
N GLY A 45 -20.97 -2.38 -5.23
CA GLY A 45 -20.75 -3.35 -6.32
C GLY A 45 -21.38 -4.74 -6.07
N THR A 46 -21.09 -5.72 -6.92
CA THR A 46 -21.46 -7.14 -6.68
C THR A 46 -20.57 -7.70 -5.57
N PHE A 47 -21.17 -8.11 -4.46
CA PHE A 47 -20.48 -8.35 -3.19
C PHE A 47 -20.61 -9.80 -2.70
N GLU A 48 -19.50 -10.39 -2.26
CA GLU A 48 -19.45 -11.63 -1.49
C GLU A 48 -18.97 -11.32 -0.05
N PRO A 49 -19.83 -11.44 0.98
CA PRO A 49 -19.41 -11.22 2.36
C PRO A 49 -18.52 -12.37 2.85
N THR A 50 -17.21 -12.17 2.79
CA THR A 50 -16.27 -12.85 3.70
C THR A 50 -15.95 -11.92 4.87
N THR A 51 -15.76 -12.49 6.05
CA THR A 51 -15.48 -11.75 7.29
C THR A 51 -14.29 -10.79 7.13
N GLY A 52 -14.56 -9.48 7.09
CA GLY A 52 -13.56 -8.41 7.18
C GLY A 52 -12.89 -7.98 5.88
N ILE A 53 -13.33 -8.45 4.71
CA ILE A 53 -12.80 -8.01 3.41
C ILE A 53 -13.94 -7.66 2.45
N CYS A 54 -13.93 -6.42 1.96
CA CYS A 54 -14.79 -5.92 0.90
C CYS A 54 -14.30 -6.40 -0.47
N THR A 55 -15.00 -7.35 -1.10
CA THR A 55 -14.68 -7.80 -2.47
C THR A 55 -15.73 -7.30 -3.47
N ILE A 56 -15.29 -6.62 -4.54
CA ILE A 56 -16.12 -6.13 -5.64
C ILE A 56 -15.58 -6.69 -6.96
N SER A 57 -16.42 -7.39 -7.71
CA SER A 57 -16.09 -7.94 -9.03
C SER A 57 -17.05 -7.43 -10.11
N GLN A 58 -16.53 -6.78 -11.16
CA GLN A 58 -17.28 -6.29 -12.31
C GLN A 58 -16.57 -6.75 -13.59
N THR A 59 -17.18 -7.63 -14.41
CA THR A 59 -16.49 -8.24 -15.57
C THR A 59 -17.31 -8.17 -16.85
N THR A 60 -18.28 -7.26 -16.92
CA THR A 60 -19.10 -7.03 -18.12
C THR A 60 -18.31 -6.24 -19.15
N LEU A 61 -18.28 -6.71 -20.39
CA LEU A 61 -17.47 -6.10 -21.46
C LEU A 61 -18.18 -4.97 -22.22
N THR A 62 -19.36 -4.56 -21.78
CA THR A 62 -20.27 -3.71 -22.57
C THR A 62 -20.64 -2.41 -21.88
N GLU A 63 -19.97 -2.08 -20.77
CA GLU A 63 -20.26 -0.90 -19.97
C GLU A 63 -19.01 -0.45 -19.19
N ASP A 64 -19.04 0.81 -18.74
CA ASP A 64 -18.05 1.33 -17.79
C ASP A 64 -18.27 0.72 -16.40
N HIS A 65 -17.18 0.50 -15.67
CA HIS A 65 -17.19 0.00 -14.31
C HIS A 65 -16.81 1.07 -13.30
N SER A 66 -17.54 1.10 -12.19
CA SER A 66 -17.24 1.98 -11.06
C SER A 66 -17.42 1.18 -9.77
N ALA A 67 -16.36 1.15 -8.97
CA ALA A 67 -16.30 0.47 -7.68
C ALA A 67 -15.80 1.44 -6.63
N VAL A 68 -16.49 1.45 -5.48
CA VAL A 68 -16.11 2.26 -4.33
C VAL A 68 -16.15 1.39 -3.10
N CYS A 69 -15.05 1.43 -2.35
CA CYS A 69 -14.82 0.65 -1.15
C CYS A 69 -14.40 1.60 -0.04
N ILE A 70 -15.20 1.69 1.01
CA ILE A 70 -14.92 2.56 2.14
C ILE A 70 -14.97 1.72 3.40
N GLU A 71 -13.88 1.67 4.13
CA GLU A 71 -13.80 1.05 5.45
C GLU A 71 -13.35 2.10 6.46
N ASN A 72 -14.05 2.17 7.58
CA ASN A 72 -13.82 3.20 8.58
C ASN A 72 -13.93 2.59 9.97
N ASN A 73 -12.79 2.30 10.58
CA ASN A 73 -12.66 1.77 11.94
C ASN A 73 -13.33 0.42 12.11
N VAL A 74 -12.99 -0.54 11.24
CA VAL A 74 -13.54 -1.90 11.35
C VAL A 74 -13.09 -2.55 12.67
N PRO A 75 -14.02 -3.06 13.51
CA PRO A 75 -13.66 -3.74 14.74
C PRO A 75 -12.73 -4.93 14.47
N GLY A 76 -11.60 -4.99 15.17
CA GLY A 76 -10.60 -6.04 14.94
C GLY A 76 -9.31 -5.55 14.31
N GLY A 77 -9.27 -4.31 13.82
CA GLY A 77 -8.04 -3.72 13.29
C GLY A 77 -7.67 -4.20 11.90
N VAL A 78 -8.53 -4.95 11.20
CA VAL A 78 -8.26 -5.42 9.83
C VAL A 78 -9.29 -4.81 8.88
N GLU A 79 -8.80 -4.00 7.93
CA GLU A 79 -9.56 -3.42 6.82
C GLU A 79 -9.01 -4.01 5.52
N GLY A 80 -9.87 -4.60 4.70
CA GLY A 80 -9.45 -5.30 3.49
C GLY A 80 -10.33 -4.94 2.30
N CYS A 81 -9.73 -4.54 1.19
CA CYS A 81 -10.46 -4.25 -0.02
C CYS A 81 -9.88 -4.93 -1.26
N VAL A 82 -10.72 -5.61 -2.02
CA VAL A 82 -10.35 -6.27 -3.29
C VAL A 82 -11.33 -5.82 -4.37
N ILE A 83 -10.81 -5.14 -5.40
CA ILE A 83 -11.59 -4.70 -6.56
C ILE A 83 -11.01 -5.35 -7.81
N ILE A 84 -11.86 -6.07 -8.54
CA ILE A 84 -11.53 -6.70 -9.82
C ILE A 84 -12.49 -6.16 -10.88
N GLN A 85 -11.97 -5.45 -11.87
CA GLN A 85 -12.75 -4.88 -12.97
C GLN A 85 -12.20 -5.35 -14.32
N THR A 86 -13.09 -5.74 -15.22
CA THR A 86 -12.74 -6.12 -16.60
C THR A 86 -13.77 -5.57 -17.59
N SER A 87 -13.38 -4.54 -18.31
CA SER A 87 -14.21 -3.86 -19.30
C SER A 87 -13.79 -4.21 -20.72
N GLY A 88 -14.72 -4.08 -21.67
CA GLY A 88 -14.47 -4.31 -23.09
C GLY A 88 -13.93 -3.07 -23.81
N SER A 89 -13.86 -3.17 -25.13
CA SER A 89 -13.35 -2.12 -26.02
C SER A 89 -14.06 -0.78 -25.82
N GLY A 90 -13.31 0.26 -25.49
CA GLY A 90 -13.81 1.63 -25.33
C GLY A 90 -14.54 1.91 -24.01
N PHE A 91 -14.54 0.96 -23.07
CA PHE A 91 -15.14 1.12 -21.75
C PHE A 91 -14.07 1.24 -20.65
N ASN A 92 -14.38 1.98 -19.61
CA ASN A 92 -13.42 2.40 -18.59
C ASN A 92 -13.68 1.70 -17.26
N ASN A 93 -12.61 1.50 -16.49
CA ASN A 93 -12.68 0.99 -15.12
C ASN A 93 -12.30 2.09 -14.13
N ARG A 94 -13.10 2.27 -13.09
CA ARG A 94 -12.85 3.23 -12.02
C ARG A 94 -12.96 2.55 -10.66
N ALA A 95 -11.92 2.65 -9.86
CA ALA A 95 -11.87 2.10 -8.51
C ALA A 95 -11.41 3.18 -7.52
N VAL A 96 -12.12 3.31 -6.40
CA VAL A 96 -11.74 4.20 -5.29
C VAL A 96 -11.82 3.42 -3.99
N VAL A 97 -10.73 3.41 -3.23
CA VAL A 97 -10.64 2.78 -1.91
C VAL A 97 -10.25 3.81 -0.87
N VAL A 98 -11.01 3.88 0.21
CA VAL A 98 -10.73 4.74 1.35
C VAL A 98 -10.81 3.89 2.62
N GLN A 99 -9.66 3.64 3.24
CA GLN A 99 -9.55 2.93 4.51
C GLN A 99 -9.06 3.90 5.57
N ARG A 100 -9.75 3.96 6.70
CA ARG A 100 -9.45 4.89 7.79
C ARG A 100 -9.55 4.17 9.12
N TYR A 101 -8.39 3.90 9.70
CA TYR A 101 -8.26 3.39 11.04
C TYR A 101 -7.86 4.49 12.00
N HIS A 102 -8.58 4.62 13.10
CA HIS A 102 -8.43 5.64 14.11
C HIS A 102 -8.71 5.05 15.50
N GLU A 103 -7.67 4.79 16.27
CA GLU A 103 -7.80 4.25 17.62
C GLU A 103 -7.31 5.24 18.68
N ASN A 104 -8.27 5.79 19.43
CA ASN A 104 -8.04 6.72 20.55
C ASN A 104 -8.39 6.11 21.93
N GLN A 105 -8.69 4.81 21.98
CA GLN A 105 -9.25 4.17 23.18
C GLN A 105 -8.11 3.67 24.09
N GLY A 106 -8.30 3.76 25.40
CA GLY A 106 -7.32 3.35 26.42
C GLY A 106 -6.99 1.84 26.42
N PRO A 107 -6.15 1.35 27.35
CA PRO A 107 -5.43 0.05 27.28
C PRO A 107 -6.28 -1.23 27.31
N ASN A 108 -7.61 -1.12 27.28
CA ASN A 108 -8.56 -2.21 27.41
C ASN A 108 -9.14 -2.70 26.06
N GLN A 109 -8.47 -2.39 24.94
CA GLN A 109 -8.79 -2.98 23.65
C GLN A 109 -7.97 -4.26 23.47
N THR A 110 -8.59 -5.30 22.92
CA THR A 110 -7.90 -6.48 22.42
C THR A 110 -8.51 -6.79 21.07
N PRO A 111 -7.86 -6.39 19.98
CA PRO A 111 -7.67 -7.35 18.91
C PRO A 111 -6.33 -7.15 18.19
N CYS A 112 -5.30 -7.77 18.77
CA CYS A 112 -4.17 -8.34 18.07
C CYS A 112 -3.96 -9.72 18.72
N PRO A 113 -3.40 -10.74 18.06
CA PRO A 113 -3.23 -12.07 18.66
C PRO A 113 -2.26 -12.09 19.87
N THR A 114 -1.74 -10.94 20.28
CA THR A 114 -0.90 -10.77 21.46
C THR A 114 -1.78 -10.59 22.72
N THR A 115 -1.49 -11.36 23.76
CA THR A 115 -2.22 -11.33 25.05
C THR A 115 -1.87 -10.11 25.93
N GLN A 116 -1.30 -9.04 25.38
CA GLN A 116 -0.77 -7.91 26.14
C GLN A 116 -1.75 -6.72 26.13
N SER A 117 -2.24 -6.34 27.30
CA SER A 117 -3.02 -5.10 27.50
C SER A 117 -2.20 -3.89 27.06
N GLY A 118 -2.86 -2.89 26.46
CA GLY A 118 -2.20 -1.70 25.93
C GLY A 118 -1.66 -1.81 24.50
N THR A 119 -2.10 -2.82 23.73
CA THR A 119 -1.75 -2.98 22.32
C THR A 119 -2.84 -2.42 21.40
N GLN A 120 -2.44 -1.58 20.43
CA GLN A 120 -3.24 -1.10 19.31
C GLN A 120 -2.66 -1.65 18.02
N CYS A 121 -3.50 -2.20 17.14
CA CYS A 121 -3.09 -2.81 15.88
C CYS A 121 -4.01 -2.40 14.74
N ALA A 122 -3.41 -2.01 13.61
CA ALA A 122 -4.11 -1.73 12.36
C ALA A 122 -3.44 -2.49 11.21
N THR A 123 -4.25 -3.13 10.38
CA THR A 123 -3.84 -3.76 9.14
C THR A 123 -4.82 -3.31 8.07
N GLN A 124 -4.31 -2.63 7.05
CA GLN A 124 -5.10 -2.12 5.94
C GLN A 124 -4.53 -2.73 4.65
N THR A 125 -5.30 -3.58 3.97
CA THR A 125 -4.87 -4.24 2.73
C THR A 125 -5.78 -3.85 1.58
N VAL A 126 -5.19 -3.46 0.44
CA VAL A 126 -5.92 -3.12 -0.78
C VAL A 126 -5.33 -3.83 -1.99
N THR A 127 -6.19 -4.45 -2.78
CA THR A 127 -5.84 -4.99 -4.10
C THR A 127 -6.82 -4.45 -5.14
N ILE A 128 -6.30 -3.76 -6.15
CA ILE A 128 -7.08 -3.31 -7.31
C ILE A 128 -6.49 -3.96 -8.56
N THR A 129 -7.30 -4.69 -9.30
CA THR A 129 -6.96 -5.22 -10.63
C THR A 129 -7.96 -4.72 -11.65
N GLN A 130 -7.49 -3.95 -12.64
CA GLN A 130 -8.33 -3.41 -13.71
C GLN A 130 -7.79 -3.83 -15.06
N THR A 131 -8.64 -4.38 -15.91
CA THR A 131 -8.32 -4.75 -17.28
C THR A 131 -9.31 -4.09 -18.22
N ALA A 132 -8.84 -3.25 -19.13
CA ALA A 132 -9.66 -2.68 -20.19
C ALA A 132 -9.12 -3.17 -21.53
N THR A 133 -9.93 -3.88 -22.33
CA THR A 133 -9.47 -4.34 -23.64
C THR A 133 -9.41 -3.18 -24.63
N ASP A 134 -8.41 -3.15 -25.52
CA ASP A 134 -8.21 -2.12 -26.53
C ASP A 134 -7.98 -0.70 -25.95
N ALA A 135 -8.87 0.25 -26.26
CA ALA A 135 -8.73 1.69 -25.98
C ALA A 135 -9.39 2.14 -24.67
N GLY A 136 -9.95 1.24 -23.87
CA GLY A 136 -10.55 1.58 -22.58
C GLY A 136 -9.50 2.00 -21.54
N SER A 137 -9.85 2.91 -20.63
CA SER A 137 -8.93 3.45 -19.63
C SER A 137 -9.20 2.93 -18.22
N ASN A 138 -8.17 2.90 -17.39
CA ASN A 138 -8.25 2.46 -15.99
C ASN A 138 -7.87 3.60 -15.05
N PHE A 139 -8.67 3.78 -13.99
CA PHE A 139 -8.40 4.72 -12.91
C PHE A 139 -8.51 4.01 -11.56
N ALA A 140 -7.49 4.16 -10.71
CA ALA A 140 -7.46 3.65 -9.35
C ALA A 140 -7.01 4.76 -8.39
N SER A 141 -7.69 4.90 -7.26
CA SER A 141 -7.25 5.78 -6.18
C SER A 141 -7.41 5.09 -4.84
N VAL A 142 -6.34 5.08 -4.05
CA VAL A 142 -6.29 4.46 -2.73
C VAL A 142 -5.85 5.50 -1.71
N THR A 143 -6.63 5.64 -0.66
CA THR A 143 -6.26 6.40 0.54
C THR A 143 -6.34 5.48 1.74
N GLN A 144 -5.20 5.20 2.35
CA GLN A 144 -5.10 4.52 3.64
C GLN A 144 -4.61 5.52 4.68
N LYS A 145 -5.25 5.46 5.85
CA LYS A 145 -4.89 6.33 6.96
C LYS A 145 -5.00 5.55 8.25
N THR A 146 -3.93 5.60 9.04
CA THR A 146 -3.90 5.11 10.41
C THR A 146 -3.55 6.26 11.36
N ASP A 147 -4.38 6.49 12.38
CA ASP A 147 -4.07 7.37 13.52
C ASP A 147 -4.24 6.57 14.82
N GLN A 148 -3.17 6.23 15.52
CA GLN A 148 -3.24 5.50 16.79
C GLN A 148 -2.63 6.31 17.94
N LYS A 149 -3.30 6.36 19.09
CA LYS A 149 -2.90 7.18 20.24
C LYS A 149 -3.12 6.47 21.58
N LEU A 150 -2.11 6.43 22.46
CA LEU A 150 -2.29 6.11 23.88
C LEU A 150 -1.66 7.17 24.81
N GLU A 151 -2.45 7.60 25.81
CA GLU A 151 -2.27 8.81 26.66
C GLU A 151 -2.53 8.49 28.16
N PRO A 152 -2.22 9.39 29.11
CA PRO A 152 -1.47 9.05 30.32
C PRO A 152 -2.28 8.34 31.43
N ASN A 153 -1.57 7.47 32.16
CA ASN A 153 -1.95 6.69 33.35
C ASN A 153 -2.13 5.19 33.14
N THR A 154 -1.65 4.64 32.02
CA THR A 154 -1.47 3.19 31.93
C THR A 154 -0.21 2.83 32.72
N ASN A 155 -0.36 2.15 33.86
CA ASN A 155 0.76 1.53 34.57
C ASN A 155 1.34 0.31 33.80
N GLY A 156 1.01 0.19 32.50
CA GLY A 156 1.34 -0.93 31.65
C GLY A 156 1.97 -0.46 30.35
N ASP A 157 2.67 -1.39 29.72
CA ASP A 157 3.34 -1.19 28.43
C ASP A 157 2.34 -0.70 27.36
N GLN A 158 2.84 0.10 26.43
CA GLN A 158 2.09 0.63 25.30
C GLN A 158 2.70 0.09 24.02
N ASN A 159 1.90 -0.57 23.19
CA ASN A 159 2.35 -1.08 21.90
C ASN A 159 1.41 -0.59 20.81
N GLN A 160 1.95 0.01 19.75
CA GLN A 160 1.21 0.46 18.58
C GLN A 160 1.86 -0.16 17.35
N GLN A 161 1.05 -0.85 16.56
CA GLN A 161 1.49 -1.46 15.33
C GLN A 161 0.51 -1.11 14.21
N ASP A 162 1.03 -0.69 13.07
CA ASP A 162 0.26 -0.62 11.84
C ASP A 162 0.99 -1.24 10.66
N ASP A 163 0.20 -1.79 9.75
CA ASP A 163 0.65 -2.39 8.50
C ASP A 163 -0.33 -1.99 7.38
N GLN A 164 0.19 -1.33 6.35
CA GLN A 164 -0.59 -0.81 5.23
C GLN A 164 -0.02 -1.37 3.93
N GLU A 165 -0.77 -2.23 3.25
CA GLU A 165 -0.37 -2.87 2.00
C GLU A 165 -1.33 -2.50 0.86
N VAL A 166 -0.78 -1.99 -0.25
CA VAL A 166 -1.54 -1.66 -1.45
C VAL A 166 -0.88 -2.25 -2.68
N THR A 167 -1.68 -2.94 -3.49
CA THR A 167 -1.32 -3.38 -4.83
C THR A 167 -2.33 -2.86 -5.85
N ILE A 168 -1.86 -2.11 -6.84
CA ILE A 168 -2.64 -1.65 -7.98
C ILE A 168 -2.04 -2.26 -9.25
N THR A 169 -2.85 -3.03 -9.99
CA THR A 169 -2.49 -3.55 -11.30
C THR A 169 -3.48 -3.06 -12.34
N GLN A 170 -3.01 -2.34 -13.34
CA GLN A 170 -3.83 -1.84 -14.44
C GLN A 170 -3.26 -2.32 -15.77
N THR A 171 -4.14 -2.82 -16.64
CA THR A 171 -3.77 -3.25 -17.98
C THR A 171 -4.76 -2.68 -18.99
N SER A 172 -4.24 -2.05 -20.02
CA SER A 172 -4.97 -1.64 -21.21
C SER A 172 -4.06 -1.79 -22.44
N ASP A 173 -4.62 -1.96 -23.65
CA ASP A 173 -3.76 -2.09 -24.83
C ASP A 173 -3.24 -0.72 -25.26
N SER A 174 -4.14 0.25 -25.46
CA SER A 174 -3.82 1.62 -25.87
C SER A 174 -4.53 2.71 -25.06
N GLY A 175 -5.33 2.32 -24.06
CA GLY A 175 -6.01 3.26 -23.17
C GLY A 175 -5.06 3.86 -22.13
N GLN A 176 -5.56 4.81 -21.33
CA GLN A 176 -4.75 5.42 -20.28
C GLN A 176 -4.87 4.62 -18.99
N ASN A 177 -3.78 4.55 -18.23
CA ASN A 177 -3.80 4.03 -16.88
C ASN A 177 -3.43 5.15 -15.90
N GLN A 178 -4.25 5.35 -14.87
CA GLN A 178 -3.98 6.32 -13.82
C GLN A 178 -4.12 5.68 -12.45
N ALA A 179 -3.11 5.86 -11.59
CA ALA A 179 -3.15 5.38 -10.21
C ALA A 179 -2.65 6.42 -9.21
N ASP A 180 -3.43 6.68 -8.16
CA ASP A 180 -3.04 7.55 -7.05
C ASP A 180 -3.05 6.74 -5.75
N LEU A 181 -1.90 6.69 -5.07
CA LEU A 181 -1.70 6.05 -3.77
C LEU A 181 -1.34 7.10 -2.73
N ASP A 182 -2.10 7.15 -1.65
CA ASP A 182 -1.83 7.96 -0.45
C ASP A 182 -1.95 7.05 0.78
N GLN A 183 -0.82 6.78 1.44
CA GLN A 183 -0.75 6.07 2.71
C GLN A 183 -0.21 7.01 3.77
N SER A 184 -0.80 6.95 4.96
CA SER A 184 -0.30 7.72 6.09
C SER A 184 -0.50 6.98 7.39
N SER A 185 0.52 7.03 8.23
CA SER A 185 0.47 6.52 9.60
C SER A 185 0.94 7.58 10.57
N LYS A 186 0.17 7.76 11.65
CA LYS A 186 0.55 8.56 12.79
C LYS A 186 0.35 7.79 14.08
N GLN A 187 1.45 7.59 14.80
CA GLN A 187 1.44 6.93 16.10
C GLN A 187 2.01 7.87 17.17
N ASN A 188 1.29 8.03 18.27
CA ASN A 188 1.74 8.85 19.39
C ASN A 188 1.43 8.18 20.72
N ALA A 189 2.47 7.90 21.51
CA ALA A 189 2.33 7.31 22.83
C ALA A 189 3.10 8.10 23.90
N ILE A 190 2.40 8.41 25.00
CA ILE A 190 2.95 9.13 26.14
C ILE A 190 2.76 8.29 27.40
N SER A 191 3.85 8.02 28.11
CA SER A 191 3.87 7.29 29.38
C SER A 191 4.52 8.12 30.49
N ASN A 192 3.81 8.27 31.61
CA ASN A 192 4.34 8.94 32.81
C ASN A 192 5.12 7.98 33.73
N THR A 193 5.25 6.71 33.34
CA THR A 193 5.85 5.66 34.17
C THR A 193 7.10 5.09 33.49
N THR A 194 7.69 4.05 34.08
CA THR A 194 8.77 3.25 33.45
C THR A 194 8.23 2.19 32.48
N ALA A 195 6.95 2.23 32.11
CA ALA A 195 6.36 1.30 31.16
C ALA A 195 7.03 1.38 29.79
N ASN A 196 7.22 0.22 29.16
CA ASN A 196 7.83 0.14 27.85
C ASN A 196 6.86 0.67 26.78
N GLN A 197 7.41 1.29 25.75
CA GLN A 197 6.65 1.83 24.63
C GLN A 197 7.25 1.31 23.32
N THR A 198 6.40 0.76 22.47
CA THR A 198 6.78 0.25 21.15
C THR A 198 5.85 0.82 20.08
N GLN A 199 6.44 1.29 18.99
CA GLN A 199 5.76 1.79 17.80
C GLN A 199 6.39 1.14 16.57
N MET A 200 5.58 0.48 15.76
CA MET A 200 6.00 -0.15 14.50
C MET A 200 5.01 0.23 13.41
N SER A 201 5.52 0.67 12.27
CA SER A 201 4.70 1.01 11.10
C SER A 201 5.37 0.51 9.83
N THR A 202 4.63 -0.25 9.03
CA THR A 202 5.04 -0.70 7.70
C THR A 202 4.04 -0.18 6.67
N GLU A 203 4.54 0.47 5.62
CA GLU A 203 3.73 0.90 4.48
C GLU A 203 4.35 0.32 3.22
N HIS A 204 3.58 -0.44 2.45
CA HIS A 204 4.01 -1.01 1.18
C HIS A 204 3.02 -0.68 0.07
N GLY A 205 3.53 -0.04 -0.99
CA GLY A 205 2.76 0.31 -2.17
C GLY A 205 3.40 -0.21 -3.45
N ASP A 206 2.67 -1.02 -4.22
CA ASP A 206 3.07 -1.49 -5.55
C ASP A 206 2.04 -1.01 -6.60
N ILE A 207 2.53 -0.28 -7.61
CA ILE A 207 1.74 0.15 -8.76
C ILE A 207 2.36 -0.43 -10.03
N THR A 208 1.62 -1.34 -10.67
CA THR A 208 2.03 -1.94 -11.93
C THR A 208 1.04 -1.55 -13.03
N GLN A 209 1.52 -0.88 -14.08
CA GLN A 209 0.70 -0.43 -15.20
C GLN A 209 1.29 -0.94 -16.53
N PHE A 210 0.44 -1.54 -17.34
CA PHE A 210 0.78 -1.98 -18.70
C PHE A 210 -0.17 -1.30 -19.69
N SER A 211 0.37 -0.46 -20.57
CA SER A 211 -0.36 0.12 -21.70
C SER A 211 0.58 0.77 -22.72
N SER A 212 0.27 0.64 -24.01
CA SER A 212 0.91 1.48 -25.04
C SER A 212 0.37 2.92 -25.05
N GLY A 213 -0.77 3.17 -24.39
CA GLY A 213 -1.25 4.50 -24.03
C GLY A 213 -0.48 5.09 -22.85
N LEU A 214 -0.81 6.32 -22.47
CA LEU A 214 -0.11 7.02 -21.38
C LEU A 214 -0.48 6.41 -20.01
N SER A 215 0.53 6.04 -19.23
CA SER A 215 0.38 5.64 -17.82
C SER A 215 0.92 6.73 -16.90
N THR A 216 0.09 7.15 -15.94
CA THR A 216 0.48 8.10 -14.90
C THR A 216 0.22 7.48 -13.54
N ALA A 217 1.15 7.66 -12.60
CA ALA A 217 0.84 7.33 -11.21
C ALA A 217 1.64 8.15 -10.20
N SER A 218 1.07 8.27 -9.00
CA SER A 218 1.67 8.95 -7.86
C SER A 218 1.52 8.08 -6.62
N ALA A 219 2.58 8.02 -5.81
CA ALA A 219 2.54 7.40 -4.51
C ALA A 219 3.10 8.34 -3.44
N ASN A 220 2.26 8.64 -2.45
CA ASN A 220 2.61 9.46 -1.30
C ASN A 220 2.51 8.57 -0.04
N GLN A 221 3.57 8.51 0.74
CA GLN A 221 3.64 7.76 2.00
C GLN A 221 4.19 8.67 3.09
N ASP A 222 3.48 8.81 4.21
CA ASP A 222 3.84 9.70 5.31
C ASP A 222 3.68 9.00 6.67
N GLN A 223 4.80 8.72 7.32
CA GLN A 223 4.86 8.08 8.63
C GLN A 223 5.40 9.04 9.69
N ASP A 224 4.65 9.21 10.80
CA ASP A 224 5.01 10.05 11.93
C ASP A 224 4.85 9.29 13.26
N GLN A 225 5.96 9.00 13.92
CA GLN A 225 6.01 8.31 15.21
C GLN A 225 6.58 9.20 16.31
N ARG A 226 5.88 9.26 17.44
CA ARG A 226 6.36 9.98 18.63
C ARG A 226 6.17 9.18 19.91
N LEU A 227 7.27 9.04 20.66
CA LEU A 227 7.30 8.47 22.00
C LEU A 227 7.80 9.48 23.04
N ALA A 228 7.10 9.57 24.17
CA ALA A 228 7.48 10.37 25.33
C ALA A 228 7.31 9.57 26.63
N GLY A 229 8.27 9.68 27.55
CA GLY A 229 8.28 8.93 28.81
C GLY A 229 9.66 8.46 29.26
N ASN A 230 9.71 7.86 30.46
CA ASN A 230 10.95 7.40 31.10
C ASN A 230 11.23 5.90 30.90
N GLY A 231 10.30 5.15 30.30
CA GLY A 231 10.47 3.73 30.02
C GLY A 231 11.38 3.44 28.84
N SER A 232 11.56 2.15 28.54
CA SER A 232 12.21 1.73 27.29
C SER A 232 11.34 2.15 26.10
N GLN A 233 11.96 2.68 25.06
CA GLN A 233 11.27 3.17 23.86
C GLN A 233 11.86 2.49 22.63
N THR A 234 10.98 1.97 21.77
CA THR A 234 11.35 1.29 20.52
C THR A 234 10.46 1.83 19.40
N GLN A 235 11.08 2.33 18.32
CA GLN A 235 10.38 2.83 17.14
C GLN A 235 10.96 2.19 15.88
N GLN A 236 10.07 1.82 14.95
CA GLN A 236 10.42 1.35 13.63
C GLN A 236 9.45 1.92 12.58
N ILE A 237 10.02 2.51 11.52
CA ILE A 237 9.33 3.10 10.36
C ILE A 237 9.89 2.48 9.08
N ASP A 238 9.04 1.98 8.19
CA ASP A 238 9.46 1.33 6.95
C ASP A 238 8.50 1.57 5.75
N PRO A 239 8.37 2.81 5.22
CA PRO A 239 7.60 3.05 4.01
C PRO A 239 8.39 2.62 2.77
N ARG A 240 7.74 1.82 1.94
CA ARG A 240 8.27 1.24 0.71
C ARG A 240 7.29 1.46 -0.43
N CYS A 241 7.74 2.04 -1.53
CA CYS A 241 6.92 2.24 -2.71
C CYS A 241 7.67 1.86 -3.97
N CYS A 242 6.93 1.25 -4.90
CA CYS A 242 7.48 0.74 -6.13
C CYS A 242 6.52 0.93 -7.30
N THR A 243 7.09 1.07 -8.50
CA THR A 243 6.32 1.04 -9.74
C THR A 243 6.97 0.21 -10.83
N THR A 244 6.12 -0.33 -11.70
CA THR A 244 6.50 -0.89 -13.00
C THR A 244 5.61 -0.31 -14.09
N GLN A 245 6.20 0.43 -15.04
CA GLN A 245 5.55 1.08 -16.19
C GLN A 245 6.40 0.89 -17.45
N VAL A 246 6.34 -0.25 -18.14
CA VAL A 246 7.41 -0.64 -19.09
C VAL A 246 7.10 -0.38 -20.58
N SER A 247 5.95 0.20 -20.92
CA SER A 247 5.42 0.14 -22.28
C SER A 247 5.37 1.45 -23.05
N ASN A 248 5.36 2.62 -22.39
CA ASN A 248 5.29 3.91 -23.09
C ASN A 248 6.37 4.90 -22.59
N PRO A 249 7.17 5.49 -23.50
CA PRO A 249 8.23 6.44 -23.13
C PRO A 249 7.74 7.77 -22.53
N ASP A 250 6.45 8.08 -22.66
CA ASP A 250 5.82 9.26 -22.08
C ASP A 250 5.22 8.99 -20.69
N ASP A 251 5.35 7.76 -20.15
CA ASP A 251 4.86 7.41 -18.81
C ASP A 251 5.44 8.33 -17.74
N VAL A 252 4.66 8.58 -16.68
CA VAL A 252 5.07 9.45 -15.57
C VAL A 252 4.79 8.76 -14.24
N PHE A 253 5.80 8.72 -13.38
CA PHE A 253 5.66 8.26 -12.00
C PHE A 253 6.32 9.21 -10.99
N THR A 254 5.67 9.38 -9.84
CA THR A 254 6.25 10.16 -8.73
C THR A 254 6.08 9.40 -7.41
N ILE A 255 7.19 9.18 -6.72
CA ILE A 255 7.24 8.67 -5.35
C ILE A 255 7.57 9.81 -4.41
N LYS A 256 6.78 9.98 -3.36
CA LYS A 256 7.04 10.88 -2.24
C LYS A 256 6.92 10.12 -0.94
N GLN A 257 8.03 10.00 -0.20
CA GLN A 257 8.05 9.31 1.08
C GLN A 257 8.57 10.26 2.17
N ASN A 258 7.85 10.31 3.27
CA ASN A 258 8.27 11.03 4.47
C ASN A 258 8.22 10.10 5.68
N ALA A 259 9.32 10.07 6.42
CA ALA A 259 9.49 9.30 7.65
C ALA A 259 9.94 10.24 8.76
N ASN A 260 9.19 10.34 9.85
CA ASN A 260 9.57 11.14 11.00
C ASN A 260 9.41 10.32 12.28
N GLN A 261 10.51 10.17 13.03
CA GLN A 261 10.48 9.56 14.36
C GLN A 261 11.18 10.42 15.40
N GLN A 262 10.56 10.46 16.58
CA GLN A 262 11.08 11.16 17.75
C GLN A 262 10.83 10.35 19.02
N ALA A 263 11.88 10.20 19.85
CA ALA A 263 11.78 9.67 21.20
C ALA A 263 12.55 10.52 22.22
N GLU A 264 11.94 10.76 23.37
CA GLU A 264 12.52 11.59 24.45
C GLU A 264 13.49 10.81 25.36
N SER A 265 13.44 9.47 25.36
CA SER A 265 14.35 8.67 26.20
C SER A 265 15.75 8.59 25.57
N ALA A 266 16.78 8.96 26.32
CA ALA A 266 18.19 8.84 25.89
C ALA A 266 18.59 7.41 25.46
N GLY A 267 17.90 6.39 25.98
CA GLY A 267 18.13 4.98 25.67
C GLY A 267 17.18 4.38 24.63
N ALA A 268 16.38 5.20 23.94
CA ALA A 268 15.45 4.69 22.93
C ALA A 268 16.20 3.99 21.78
N PHE A 269 15.62 2.92 21.26
CA PHE A 269 16.02 2.30 20.00
C PHE A 269 15.12 2.82 18.89
N GLN A 270 15.72 3.33 17.81
CA GLN A 270 14.99 3.89 16.67
C GLN A 270 15.65 3.44 15.38
N GLU A 271 14.83 2.89 14.48
CA GLU A 271 15.24 2.44 13.16
C GLU A 271 14.24 2.96 12.13
N SER A 272 14.73 3.53 11.04
CA SER A 272 13.89 3.93 9.92
C SER A 272 14.56 3.57 8.60
N SER A 273 13.83 2.95 7.70
CA SER A 273 14.23 2.69 6.31
C SER A 273 13.14 3.25 5.41
N THR A 274 13.50 4.05 4.40
CA THR A 274 12.55 4.46 3.36
C THR A 274 13.08 3.99 2.01
N VAL A 275 12.25 3.33 1.23
CA VAL A 275 12.67 2.73 -0.06
C VAL A 275 11.72 3.13 -1.17
N GLY A 276 12.27 3.78 -2.19
CA GLY A 276 11.56 4.11 -3.43
C GLY A 276 12.24 3.39 -4.58
N GLU A 277 11.47 2.64 -5.36
CA GLU A 277 11.95 1.90 -6.53
C GLU A 277 11.09 2.20 -7.75
N CYS A 278 11.72 2.23 -8.92
CA CYS A 278 11.00 2.53 -10.15
C CYS A 278 11.65 1.84 -11.36
N ASP A 279 10.83 1.10 -12.11
CA ASP A 279 11.14 0.60 -13.44
C ASP A 279 10.11 1.16 -14.42
N SER A 280 10.44 2.29 -15.06
CA SER A 280 9.56 2.96 -16.02
C SER A 280 10.26 3.13 -17.36
N ALA A 281 9.52 2.94 -18.46
CA ALA A 281 9.93 3.30 -19.81
C ALA A 281 9.92 4.82 -20.02
N GLY A 282 9.18 5.56 -19.19
CA GLY A 282 9.09 7.01 -19.18
C GLY A 282 9.79 7.67 -17.99
N HIS A 283 9.30 8.83 -17.59
CA HIS A 283 9.86 9.65 -16.54
C HIS A 283 9.43 9.17 -15.15
N CYS A 284 10.39 9.11 -14.24
CA CYS A 284 10.12 8.75 -12.86
C CYS A 284 10.95 9.58 -11.89
N THR A 285 10.30 10.05 -10.83
CA THR A 285 10.93 10.86 -9.78
C THR A 285 10.71 10.25 -8.41
N ILE A 286 11.76 10.27 -7.58
CA ILE A 286 11.74 9.73 -6.22
C ILE A 286 12.20 10.83 -5.26
N ASP A 287 11.27 11.32 -4.45
CA ASP A 287 11.49 12.28 -3.36
C ASP A 287 11.35 11.56 -2.03
N GLN A 288 12.42 11.52 -1.24
CA GLN A 288 12.41 10.88 0.08
C GLN A 288 12.96 11.82 1.14
N THR A 289 12.34 11.82 2.32
CA THR A 289 12.88 12.46 3.52
C THR A 289 12.69 11.53 4.71
N ALA A 290 13.75 11.35 5.49
CA ALA A 290 13.68 10.67 6.79
C ALA A 290 14.31 11.55 7.86
N THR A 291 13.62 11.67 9.01
CA THR A 291 14.07 12.44 10.17
C THR A 291 14.00 11.58 11.43
N GLN A 292 15.10 11.50 12.17
CA GLN A 292 15.22 10.78 13.43
C GLN A 292 15.86 11.69 14.49
N ASN A 293 15.08 12.08 15.50
CA ASN A 293 15.50 12.99 16.58
C ASN A 293 16.24 14.26 16.06
N GLY A 294 15.76 14.83 14.95
CA GLY A 294 16.33 16.03 14.33
C GLY A 294 17.51 15.80 13.39
N ALA A 295 18.12 14.61 13.34
CA ALA A 295 18.99 14.22 12.23
C ALA A 295 18.11 13.91 11.03
N SER A 296 18.47 14.42 9.85
CA SER A 296 17.69 14.20 8.63
C SER A 296 18.54 13.87 7.42
N ALA A 297 17.96 13.11 6.51
CA ALA A 297 18.44 12.97 5.15
C ALA A 297 17.27 13.20 4.20
N THR A 298 17.56 13.87 3.08
CA THR A 298 16.63 14.12 2.00
C THR A 298 17.31 13.78 0.69
N THR A 299 16.58 13.14 -0.21
CA THR A 299 17.04 12.82 -1.55
C THR A 299 15.98 13.09 -2.58
N HIS A 300 16.45 13.49 -3.74
CA HIS A 300 15.67 13.63 -4.95
C HIS A 300 16.41 12.87 -6.04
N THR A 301 15.73 11.93 -6.69
CA THR A 301 16.29 11.11 -7.77
C THR A 301 15.41 11.23 -9.00
N ASP A 302 15.98 11.75 -10.09
CA ASP A 302 15.40 11.67 -11.43
C ASP A 302 15.90 10.38 -12.10
N CYS A 303 14.98 9.48 -12.40
CA CYS A 303 15.31 8.20 -13.01
C CYS A 303 15.44 8.33 -14.52
N THR A 304 16.42 7.62 -15.09
CA THR A 304 16.59 7.56 -16.54
C THR A 304 15.53 6.63 -17.13
N PRO A 305 14.72 7.09 -18.10
CA PRO A 305 13.71 6.26 -18.75
C PRO A 305 14.30 4.96 -19.32
N GLY A 306 13.60 3.85 -19.11
CA GLY A 306 13.98 2.52 -19.57
C GLY A 306 15.04 1.82 -18.70
N SER A 307 15.41 2.38 -17.55
CA SER A 307 16.34 1.73 -16.60
C SER A 307 15.74 1.69 -15.20
N PHE A 308 16.05 0.62 -14.47
CA PHE A 308 15.73 0.54 -13.05
C PHE A 308 16.48 1.64 -12.28
N CYS A 309 15.78 2.26 -11.35
CA CYS A 309 16.38 3.15 -10.36
C CYS A 309 15.74 2.88 -8.99
N GLY A 310 16.50 3.14 -7.94
CA GLY A 310 15.97 3.14 -6.60
C GLY A 310 16.87 3.88 -5.63
N ASN A 311 16.30 4.29 -4.52
CA ASN A 311 17.05 4.94 -3.46
C ASN A 311 16.50 4.53 -2.09
N GLU A 312 17.41 4.37 -1.15
CA GLU A 312 17.11 4.05 0.23
C GLU A 312 17.64 5.17 1.14
N ILE A 313 16.83 5.59 2.10
CA ILE A 313 17.34 6.33 3.27
C ILE A 313 17.23 5.42 4.48
N THR A 314 18.34 5.21 5.18
CA THR A 314 18.36 4.51 6.47
C THR A 314 18.75 5.49 7.56
N CYS A 315 17.93 5.61 8.60
CA CYS A 315 18.28 6.27 9.85
C CYS A 315 18.49 5.23 10.95
N SER A 316 19.57 5.39 11.71
CA SER A 316 19.87 4.56 12.87
C SER A 316 20.45 5.42 13.99
N GLY A 317 20.19 5.04 15.24
CA GLY A 317 20.64 5.79 16.40
C GLY A 317 19.87 5.46 17.68
N GLY A 318 20.38 6.02 18.78
CA GLY A 318 19.67 6.04 20.06
C GLY A 318 18.68 7.23 20.14
N GLY A 319 17.96 7.39 21.24
CA GLY A 319 17.06 8.54 21.42
C GLY A 319 17.76 9.91 21.53
N GLU A 320 17.17 10.86 22.27
CA GLU A 320 17.57 12.28 22.26
C GLU A 320 19.07 12.55 22.54
N ALA A 321 19.73 11.69 23.32
CA ALA A 321 21.16 11.82 23.64
C ALA A 321 22.10 11.00 22.72
N GLY A 322 21.55 10.19 21.82
CA GLY A 322 22.30 9.33 20.92
C GLY A 322 22.84 10.06 19.69
N ALA A 323 23.96 9.56 19.13
CA ALA A 323 24.38 9.96 17.80
C ALA A 323 23.39 9.38 16.77
N ASN A 324 22.48 10.23 16.29
CA ASN A 324 21.52 9.88 15.23
C ASN A 324 22.18 10.12 13.87
N THR A 325 22.10 9.15 12.97
CA THR A 325 22.65 9.26 11.62
C THR A 325 21.60 8.82 10.61
N CYS A 326 21.34 9.66 9.62
CA CYS A 326 20.55 9.31 8.44
C CYS A 326 21.47 9.33 7.22
N VAL A 327 21.47 8.25 6.44
CA VAL A 327 22.28 8.13 5.23
C VAL A 327 21.38 7.76 4.06
N SER A 328 21.65 8.35 2.90
CA SER A 328 21.02 7.96 1.65
C SER A 328 21.96 7.14 0.80
N ARG A 329 21.43 6.13 0.10
CA ARG A 329 22.18 5.21 -0.74
C ARG A 329 21.35 4.82 -1.97
N PRO A 330 21.92 4.91 -3.18
CA PRO A 330 21.30 4.30 -4.35
C PRO A 330 21.13 2.80 -4.14
N ILE A 331 19.99 2.26 -4.59
CA ILE A 331 19.73 0.82 -4.68
C ILE A 331 20.31 0.36 -6.02
N GLY A 332 21.12 -0.70 -6.00
CA GLY A 332 21.76 -1.22 -7.23
C GLY A 332 20.76 -1.87 -8.20
N ASP A 333 21.25 -2.41 -9.31
CA ASP A 333 20.46 -2.83 -10.49
C ASP A 333 19.42 -3.96 -10.28
N ALA A 334 19.18 -4.44 -9.05
CA ALA A 334 18.18 -5.45 -8.74
C ALA A 334 17.06 -4.87 -7.86
N PRO A 335 15.78 -4.92 -8.30
CA PRO A 335 14.66 -4.45 -7.49
C PRO A 335 14.59 -5.25 -6.19
N VAL A 336 14.58 -4.56 -5.05
CA VAL A 336 14.36 -5.16 -3.73
C VAL A 336 12.88 -5.50 -3.55
N ALA A 337 11.99 -4.80 -4.24
CA ALA A 337 10.54 -4.97 -4.15
C ALA A 337 9.93 -6.07 -5.01
N ALA A 338 10.72 -6.74 -5.86
CA ALA A 338 10.25 -7.91 -6.62
C ALA A 338 10.00 -9.17 -5.76
N ARG A 339 9.77 -9.00 -4.45
CA ARG A 339 9.08 -10.00 -3.61
C ARG A 339 7.56 -10.00 -3.79
N SER A 340 7.03 -9.31 -4.81
CA SER A 340 5.71 -9.64 -5.34
C SER A 340 5.70 -11.12 -5.74
N THR A 341 4.88 -11.92 -5.07
CA THR A 341 4.74 -13.37 -5.32
C THR A 341 4.01 -13.68 -6.64
N ASN A 342 3.76 -12.67 -7.48
CA ASN A 342 3.13 -12.83 -8.78
C ASN A 342 4.17 -13.14 -9.87
N PRO A 343 4.25 -14.38 -10.40
CA PRO A 343 5.23 -14.77 -11.41
C PRO A 343 4.98 -14.19 -12.81
N ALA A 344 4.03 -13.26 -12.98
CA ALA A 344 3.68 -12.69 -14.28
C ALA A 344 4.65 -11.59 -14.76
N VAL A 345 5.47 -11.02 -13.88
CA VAL A 345 6.36 -9.88 -14.20
C VAL A 345 7.82 -10.31 -14.25
N ALA A 346 8.12 -11.33 -15.05
CA ALA A 346 9.49 -11.73 -15.38
C ALA A 346 9.62 -12.02 -16.89
N LEU A 347 9.23 -11.06 -17.73
CA LEU A 347 9.55 -11.09 -19.16
C LEU A 347 10.10 -9.72 -19.58
N ARG A 348 11.36 -9.50 -19.22
CA ARG A 348 12.21 -8.50 -19.88
C ARG A 348 13.34 -9.26 -20.58
N ASP A 349 13.16 -9.47 -21.87
CA ASP A 349 14.20 -9.79 -22.88
C ASP A 349 15.36 -10.72 -22.48
N GLY A 350 15.04 -11.92 -21.99
CA GLY A 350 16.00 -13.01 -21.84
C GLY A 350 15.55 -14.25 -22.60
N ALA A 351 16.13 -14.48 -23.78
CA ALA A 351 16.07 -15.78 -24.45
C ALA A 351 16.66 -16.86 -23.54
N TYR A 352 15.84 -17.46 -22.68
CA TYR A 352 16.19 -18.72 -22.03
C TYR A 352 16.23 -19.79 -23.13
N GLN A 353 17.44 -20.09 -23.62
CA GLN A 353 17.68 -21.37 -24.25
C GLN A 353 17.39 -22.45 -23.21
N ALA A 354 16.23 -23.09 -23.35
CA ALA A 354 15.94 -24.33 -22.66
C ALA A 354 16.98 -25.37 -23.11
N SER A 355 18.01 -25.57 -22.29
CA SER A 355 18.83 -26.78 -22.39
C SER A 355 17.94 -27.95 -21.96
N ALA A 356 17.50 -28.73 -22.95
CA ALA A 356 16.75 -29.96 -22.73
C ALA A 356 17.65 -30.98 -22.01
N GLY A 357 17.57 -30.99 -20.67
CA GLY A 357 18.06 -32.08 -19.84
C GLY A 357 17.13 -33.28 -19.96
N ILE A 358 17.49 -34.21 -20.85
CA ILE A 358 16.90 -35.54 -20.96
C ILE A 358 17.10 -36.27 -19.62
N SER A 359 16.00 -36.58 -18.93
CA SER A 359 15.95 -37.58 -17.85
C SER A 359 14.92 -38.64 -18.24
N VAL A 360 15.43 -39.75 -18.77
CA VAL A 360 14.67 -40.97 -19.03
C VAL A 360 14.72 -41.83 -17.77
N PHE A 361 13.57 -42.10 -17.16
CA PHE A 361 13.38 -43.27 -16.31
C PHE A 361 12.20 -44.09 -16.84
N PRO A 362 12.39 -45.40 -17.13
CA PRO A 362 11.34 -46.24 -17.68
C PRO A 362 10.36 -46.71 -16.59
N ALA A 363 9.07 -46.58 -16.89
CA ALA A 363 7.99 -47.18 -16.10
C ALA A 363 7.97 -48.70 -16.28
N ALA A 364 8.11 -49.43 -15.17
CA ALA A 364 7.89 -50.87 -15.11
C ALA A 364 6.39 -51.19 -15.29
N ARG A 365 6.08 -52.03 -16.28
CA ARG A 365 4.73 -52.57 -16.51
C ARG A 365 4.49 -53.78 -15.59
N SER A 366 3.44 -53.71 -14.78
CA SER A 366 2.86 -54.84 -14.04
C SER A 366 1.95 -55.67 -14.96
N ALA A 367 2.02 -57.00 -14.81
CA ALA A 367 1.24 -57.99 -15.55
C ALA A 367 -0.19 -58.14 -14.97
N PRO A 368 -1.18 -58.61 -15.77
CA PRO A 368 -2.54 -58.81 -15.32
C PRO A 368 -2.74 -60.15 -14.60
N LEU A 369 -3.54 -60.13 -13.53
CA LEU A 369 -3.98 -61.30 -12.79
C LEU A 369 -5.40 -61.67 -13.25
N THR A 370 -5.51 -62.86 -13.81
CA THR A 370 -6.74 -63.56 -14.20
C THR A 370 -7.53 -63.97 -12.96
N ALA A 371 -8.84 -63.73 -12.93
CA ALA A 371 -9.78 -64.47 -12.09
C ALA A 371 -11.06 -64.77 -12.87
N ILE A 372 -11.47 -66.04 -12.76
CA ILE A 372 -12.57 -66.75 -13.43
C ILE A 372 -13.74 -66.92 -12.44
N LEU A 373 -14.95 -67.18 -13.00
CA LEU A 373 -16.25 -67.56 -12.42
C LEU A 373 -17.20 -66.38 -12.17
N THR A 374 -18.42 -66.35 -12.72
CA THR A 374 -19.34 -67.43 -13.17
C THR A 374 -19.90 -67.24 -14.56
#